data_AF-A0A7W1T7U2-F1
#
_entry.id   AF-A0A7W1T7U2-F1
#
_cell.length_a   1.000
_cell.length_b   1.000
_cell.length_c   1.000
_cell.angle_alpha   90.00
_cell.angle_beta   90.00
_cell.angle_gamma   90.00
#
_symmetry.space_group_name_H-M   'P 1'
#
loop_
_entity.id
_entity.type
_entity.pdbx_description
1 polymer ?
#
loop_
_entity_poly.entity_id
_entity_poly.type
_entity_poly.pdbx_seq_one_letter_code
_entity_poly.pdbx_strand_id
1 'polypeptide(L)'
;MKFTKKSWGIVALAVICIIAIPAIIFTSNKAKASTAINEKIAAYGIPTDDIIDISKLSYDFKSGGYGRIITTKKDMAKWKAYLENPKHEENNYYITYDKDNKEIREKKNTNDPQSTDWYYIFHYDRGEVTVNMSVFGNWIDPNDAESKEYSALLSYPKAN
;
A
#
# COMPACT_ATOMS: atom_id res chain seq x y z
N MET A 1 51.92 0.29 -10.49
CA MET A 1 51.54 -0.42 -9.25
C MET A 1 51.07 -1.83 -9.63
N LYS A 2 51.85 -2.89 -9.35
CA LYS A 2 51.49 -4.27 -9.72
C LYS A 2 50.63 -4.87 -8.60
N PHE A 3 49.31 -4.94 -8.80
CA PHE A 3 48.41 -5.66 -7.88
C PHE A 3 48.72 -7.15 -7.94
N THR A 4 49.23 -7.72 -6.84
CA THR A 4 49.50 -9.16 -6.74
C THR A 4 48.19 -9.94 -6.62
N LYS A 5 48.14 -11.20 -7.07
CA LYS A 5 46.94 -12.07 -7.00
C LYS A 5 46.29 -12.11 -5.60
N LYS A 6 47.08 -11.90 -4.54
CA LYS A 6 46.63 -11.83 -3.13
C LYS A 6 45.78 -10.58 -2.83
N SER A 7 46.06 -9.46 -3.51
CA SER A 7 45.27 -8.21 -3.37
C SER A 7 43.91 -8.29 -4.05
N TRP A 8 43.79 -9.05 -5.15
CA TRP A 8 42.51 -9.30 -5.83
C TRP A 8 41.54 -10.10 -4.96
N GLY A 9 42.03 -11.07 -4.17
CA GLY A 9 41.19 -11.82 -3.23
C GLY A 9 40.62 -10.95 -2.11
N ILE A 10 41.41 -10.00 -1.59
CA ILE A 10 40.96 -9.07 -0.54
C ILE A 10 39.97 -8.04 -1.09
N VAL A 11 40.22 -7.51 -2.30
CA VAL A 11 39.31 -6.57 -2.96
C VAL A 11 37.99 -7.25 -3.33
N ALA A 12 38.04 -8.49 -3.86
CA ALA A 12 36.83 -9.26 -4.15
C ALA A 12 36.02 -9.57 -2.89
N LEU A 13 36.68 -9.96 -1.79
CA LEU A 13 36.02 -10.20 -0.50
C LEU A 13 35.39 -8.92 0.06
N ALA A 14 36.09 -7.78 -0.01
CA ALA A 14 35.57 -6.50 0.44
C ALA A 14 34.33 -6.06 -0.38
N VAL A 15 34.36 -6.21 -1.71
CA VAL A 15 33.22 -5.91 -2.58
C VAL A 15 32.05 -6.85 -2.31
N ILE A 16 32.29 -8.14 -2.08
CA ILE A 16 31.25 -9.10 -1.67
C ILE A 16 30.65 -8.69 -0.32
N CYS A 17 31.45 -8.33 0.67
CA CYS A 17 30.93 -7.86 1.97
C CYS A 17 30.11 -6.57 1.83
N ILE A 18 30.58 -5.60 1.03
CA ILE A 18 29.90 -4.32 0.82
C ILE A 18 28.55 -4.50 0.11
N ILE A 19 28.40 -5.48 -0.78
CA ILE A 19 27.15 -5.68 -1.55
C ILE A 19 26.25 -6.73 -0.89
N ALA A 20 26.81 -7.85 -0.44
CA ALA A 20 26.03 -8.97 0.11
C ALA A 20 25.43 -8.65 1.48
N ILE A 21 26.14 -7.94 2.36
CA ILE A 21 25.62 -7.61 3.69
C ILE A 21 24.37 -6.70 3.58
N PRO A 22 24.38 -5.60 2.82
CA PRO A 22 23.17 -4.79 2.62
C PRO A 22 22.03 -5.56 1.94
N ALA A 23 22.34 -6.42 0.96
CA ALA A 23 21.33 -7.25 0.31
C ALA A 23 20.65 -8.23 1.29
N ILE A 24 21.42 -8.87 2.18
CA ILE A 24 20.90 -9.75 3.22
C ILE A 24 20.05 -8.97 4.22
N ILE A 25 20.49 -7.79 4.66
CA ILE A 25 19.73 -6.94 5.58
C ILE A 25 18.41 -6.51 4.94
N PHE A 26 18.43 -6.06 3.67
CA PHE A 26 17.24 -5.61 2.96
C PHE A 26 16.23 -6.75 2.75
N THR A 27 16.70 -7.93 2.34
CA THR A 27 15.83 -9.11 2.17
C THR A 27 15.25 -9.60 3.50
N SER A 28 16.05 -9.63 4.57
CA SER A 28 15.57 -9.98 5.92
C SER A 28 14.52 -8.98 6.43
N ASN A 29 14.76 -7.67 6.26
CA ASN A 29 13.81 -6.64 6.67
C ASN A 29 12.51 -6.70 5.86
N LYS A 30 12.59 -6.98 4.56
CA LYS A 30 11.40 -7.21 3.72
C LYS A 30 10.60 -8.43 4.20
N ALA A 31 11.25 -9.52 4.58
CA ALA A 31 10.57 -10.70 5.11
C ALA A 31 9.87 -10.40 6.45
N LYS A 32 10.55 -9.71 7.38
CA LYS A 32 9.95 -9.26 8.65
C LYS A 32 8.74 -8.36 8.42
N ALA A 33 8.86 -7.38 7.53
CA ALA A 33 7.76 -6.50 7.16
C ALA A 33 6.58 -7.28 6.58
N SER A 34 6.85 -8.24 5.70
CA SER A 34 5.83 -9.12 5.11
C SER A 34 5.06 -9.87 6.19
N THR A 35 5.76 -10.52 7.12
CA THR A 35 5.13 -11.25 8.23
C THR A 35 4.31 -10.33 9.12
N ALA A 36 4.89 -9.22 9.59
CA ALA A 36 4.21 -8.29 10.49
C ALA A 36 2.96 -7.66 9.84
N ILE A 37 3.03 -7.30 8.56
CA ILE A 37 1.89 -6.76 7.83
C ILE A 37 0.80 -7.83 7.67
N ASN A 38 1.17 -9.07 7.33
CA ASN A 38 0.18 -10.15 7.21
C ASN A 38 -0.49 -10.48 8.54
N GLU A 39 0.25 -10.48 9.65
CA GLU A 39 -0.31 -10.62 10.99
C GLU A 39 -1.28 -9.47 11.30
N LYS A 40 -0.93 -8.23 10.92
CA LYS A 40 -1.81 -7.07 11.12
C LYS A 40 -3.07 -7.18 10.27
N ILE A 41 -2.97 -7.58 9.00
CA ILE A 41 -4.12 -7.83 8.11
C ILE A 41 -5.05 -8.89 8.73
N ALA A 42 -4.49 -9.99 9.24
CA ALA A 42 -5.25 -11.04 9.90
C ALA A 42 -5.93 -10.55 11.19
N ALA A 43 -5.27 -9.67 11.96
CA ALA A 43 -5.86 -9.04 13.15
C ALA A 43 -7.03 -8.10 12.82
N TYR A 44 -7.10 -7.56 11.60
CA TYR A 44 -8.27 -6.84 11.08
C TYR A 44 -9.39 -7.78 10.60
N GLY A 45 -9.17 -9.10 10.62
CA GLY A 45 -10.14 -10.09 10.18
C GLY A 45 -10.31 -10.15 8.66
N ILE A 46 -9.36 -9.61 7.89
CA ILE A 46 -9.40 -9.62 6.42
C ILE A 46 -8.97 -11.02 5.93
N PRO A 47 -9.85 -11.78 5.24
CA PRO A 47 -9.52 -13.09 4.70
C PRO A 47 -8.52 -12.99 3.54
N THR A 48 -7.56 -13.91 3.47
CA THR A 48 -6.53 -13.91 2.41
C THR A 48 -7.11 -13.95 1.01
N ASP A 49 -8.22 -14.67 0.80
CA ASP A 49 -8.92 -14.77 -0.47
C ASP A 49 -9.72 -13.51 -0.83
N ASP A 50 -9.91 -12.59 0.10
CA ASP A 50 -10.57 -11.31 -0.13
C ASP A 50 -9.57 -10.20 -0.50
N ILE A 51 -8.28 -10.39 -0.23
CA ILE A 51 -7.23 -9.39 -0.47
C ILE A 51 -6.99 -9.17 -1.96
N ILE A 52 -6.94 -7.90 -2.36
CA ILE A 52 -6.48 -7.45 -3.67
C ILE A 52 -5.34 -6.45 -3.45
N ASP A 53 -4.15 -6.76 -3.95
CA ASP A 53 -3.00 -5.86 -3.87
C ASP A 53 -3.14 -4.69 -4.86
N ILE A 54 -3.26 -3.47 -4.33
CA ILE A 54 -3.08 -2.23 -5.10
C ILE A 54 -1.57 -1.98 -5.26
N SER A 55 -0.83 -2.05 -4.17
CA SER A 55 0.63 -1.93 -4.19
C SER A 55 1.25 -3.07 -3.39
N LYS A 56 2.08 -3.84 -4.09
CA LYS A 56 2.85 -4.94 -3.50
C LYS A 56 3.87 -4.38 -2.50
N LEU A 57 4.26 -5.23 -1.55
CA LEU A 57 5.26 -4.91 -0.55
C LEU A 57 6.55 -4.36 -1.17
N SER A 58 6.83 -3.09 -0.90
CA SER A 58 7.99 -2.36 -1.39
C SER A 58 8.54 -1.43 -0.32
N TYR A 59 9.82 -1.07 -0.43
CA TYR A 59 10.44 -0.12 0.49
C TYR A 59 10.17 1.31 -0.01
N ASP A 60 9.61 2.16 0.84
CA ASP A 60 9.44 3.59 0.56
C ASP A 60 10.59 4.38 1.20
N PHE A 61 11.41 4.99 0.35
CA PHE A 61 12.52 5.83 0.78
C PHE A 61 12.07 7.16 1.37
N LYS A 62 10.87 7.64 1.04
CA LYS A 62 10.35 8.92 1.54
C LYS A 62 9.84 8.80 2.96
N SER A 63 9.03 7.78 3.25
CA SER A 63 8.47 7.55 4.58
C SER A 63 9.42 6.76 5.50
N GLY A 64 10.39 6.04 4.93
CA GLY A 64 11.28 5.18 5.67
C GLY A 64 10.55 3.95 6.20
N GLY A 65 10.54 2.87 5.41
CA GLY A 65 9.90 1.61 5.82
C GLY A 65 9.39 0.82 4.64
N TYR A 66 8.65 -0.26 4.94
CA TYR A 66 8.00 -1.08 3.92
C TYR A 66 6.50 -0.82 3.89
N GLY A 67 5.97 -0.51 2.72
CA GLY A 67 4.55 -0.26 2.49
C GLY A 67 3.89 -1.39 1.70
N ARG A 68 2.64 -1.70 2.03
CA ARG A 68 1.72 -2.52 1.23
C ARG A 68 0.35 -1.86 1.24
N ILE A 69 -0.25 -1.71 0.06
CA ILE A 69 -1.58 -1.12 -0.09
C ILE A 69 -2.50 -2.19 -0.66
N ILE A 70 -3.62 -2.43 0.03
CA ILE A 70 -4.60 -3.43 -0.37
C ILE A 70 -6.00 -2.83 -0.39
N THR A 71 -6.85 -3.36 -1.26
CA THR A 71 -8.31 -3.29 -1.10
C THR A 71 -8.84 -4.71 -0.90
N THR A 72 -10.14 -4.85 -0.71
CA THR A 72 -10.80 -6.16 -0.60
C THR A 72 -11.83 -6.34 -1.69
N LYS A 73 -12.20 -7.58 -2.05
CA LYS A 73 -13.29 -7.81 -3.01
C LYS A 73 -14.60 -7.22 -2.49
N LYS A 74 -14.83 -7.31 -1.17
CA LYS A 74 -15.98 -6.66 -0.51
C LYS A 74 -15.95 -5.14 -0.66
N ASP A 75 -14.81 -4.50 -0.42
CA ASP A 75 -14.69 -3.04 -0.54
C ASP A 75 -14.81 -2.58 -1.99
N MET A 76 -14.25 -3.32 -2.95
CA MET A 76 -14.46 -3.08 -4.38
C MET A 76 -15.95 -3.17 -4.75
N ALA A 77 -16.68 -4.16 -4.24
CA ALA A 77 -18.11 -4.30 -4.49
C ALA A 77 -18.93 -3.15 -3.87
N LYS A 78 -18.59 -2.73 -2.64
CA LYS A 78 -19.25 -1.59 -1.98
C LYS A 78 -18.96 -0.27 -2.71
N TRP A 79 -17.71 -0.04 -3.09
CA TRP A 79 -17.31 1.14 -3.86
C TRP A 79 -18.03 1.21 -5.21
N LYS A 80 -18.08 0.09 -5.94
CA LYS A 80 -18.84 -0.02 -7.18
C LYS A 80 -20.33 0.28 -6.98
N ALA A 81 -20.97 -0.36 -5.99
CA ALA A 81 -22.38 -0.13 -5.69
C ALA A 81 -22.67 1.33 -5.29
N TYR A 82 -21.75 1.96 -4.56
CA TYR A 82 -21.84 3.37 -4.21
C TYR A 82 -21.81 4.26 -5.46
N LEU A 83 -20.82 4.07 -6.34
CA LEU A 83 -20.64 4.90 -7.54
C LEU A 83 -21.69 4.65 -8.63
N GLU A 84 -22.24 3.44 -8.72
CA GLU A 84 -23.30 3.09 -9.67
C GLU A 84 -24.69 3.50 -9.18
N ASN A 85 -24.82 3.97 -7.94
CA ASN A 85 -26.07 4.53 -7.43
C ASN A 85 -26.33 5.90 -8.07
N PRO A 86 -27.51 6.14 -8.68
CA PRO A 86 -27.85 7.44 -9.27
C PRO A 86 -27.75 8.62 -8.29
N LYS A 87 -27.91 8.39 -6.99
CA LYS A 87 -27.73 9.43 -5.95
C LYS A 87 -26.29 9.93 -5.82
N HIS A 88 -25.33 9.19 -6.37
CA HIS A 88 -23.90 9.46 -6.29
C HIS A 88 -23.25 9.56 -7.67
N GLU A 89 -24.05 9.84 -8.71
CA GLU A 89 -23.56 9.93 -10.10
C GLU A 89 -22.37 10.87 -10.22
N GLU A 90 -22.41 12.04 -9.57
CA GLU A 90 -21.29 13.01 -9.58
C GLU A 90 -19.99 12.44 -8.99
N ASN A 91 -20.07 11.56 -8.00
CA ASN A 91 -18.90 10.95 -7.38
C ASN A 91 -18.23 9.89 -8.28
N ASN A 92 -18.94 9.43 -9.32
CA ASN A 92 -18.47 8.44 -10.29
C ASN A 92 -17.62 9.07 -11.40
N TYR A 93 -17.31 10.35 -11.30
CA TYR A 93 -16.46 11.02 -12.25
C TYR A 93 -15.30 11.73 -11.56
N TYR A 94 -14.18 11.85 -12.26
CA TYR A 94 -13.14 12.81 -11.94
C TYR A 94 -13.00 13.80 -13.08
N ILE A 95 -12.50 14.98 -12.74
CA ILE A 95 -12.16 16.02 -13.69
C ILE A 95 -10.68 15.87 -14.04
N THR A 96 -10.40 15.78 -15.34
CA THR A 96 -9.05 15.84 -15.91
C THR A 96 -9.00 16.93 -16.97
N TYR A 97 -7.84 17.15 -17.57
CA TYR A 97 -7.64 18.12 -18.65
C TYR A 97 -7.02 17.43 -19.85
N ASP A 98 -7.49 17.77 -21.05
CA ASP A 98 -6.82 17.36 -22.28
C ASP A 98 -5.54 18.16 -22.53
N LYS A 99 -4.86 17.81 -23.62
CA LYS A 99 -3.64 18.48 -24.10
C LYS A 99 -3.82 19.99 -24.38
N ASP A 100 -5.05 20.45 -24.55
CA ASP A 100 -5.42 21.84 -24.83
C ASP A 100 -5.95 22.55 -23.57
N ASN A 101 -5.75 21.96 -22.39
CA ASN A 101 -6.25 22.41 -21.08
C ASN A 101 -7.78 22.52 -20.99
N LYS A 102 -8.52 21.77 -21.81
CA LYS A 102 -9.97 21.69 -21.69
C LYS A 102 -10.36 20.64 -20.67
N GLU A 103 -11.30 20.99 -19.80
CA GLU A 103 -11.85 20.09 -18.80
C GLU A 103 -12.55 18.89 -19.45
N ILE A 104 -12.18 17.68 -19.02
CA ILE A 104 -12.82 16.42 -19.39
C ILE A 104 -13.34 15.75 -18.12
N ARG A 105 -14.60 15.34 -18.17
CA ARG A 105 -15.23 14.50 -17.14
C ARG A 105 -15.05 13.03 -17.52
N GLU A 106 -14.23 12.31 -16.76
CA GLU A 106 -13.95 10.89 -16.99
C GLU A 106 -14.61 10.03 -15.91
N LYS A 107 -15.23 8.93 -16.34
CA LYS A 107 -15.92 8.01 -15.44
C LYS A 107 -14.89 7.13 -14.71
N LYS A 108 -15.03 7.00 -13.39
CA LYS A 108 -14.16 6.14 -12.57
C LYS A 108 -14.29 4.68 -13.00
N ASN A 109 -13.16 3.97 -13.06
CA ASN A 109 -13.14 2.54 -13.39
C ASN A 109 -13.44 1.71 -12.14
N THR A 110 -14.72 1.36 -11.94
CA THR A 110 -15.19 0.61 -10.76
C THR A 110 -14.68 -0.83 -10.65
N ASN A 111 -13.98 -1.33 -11.66
CA ASN A 111 -13.45 -2.70 -11.69
C ASN A 111 -11.92 -2.75 -11.58
N ASP A 112 -11.24 -1.60 -11.55
CA ASP A 112 -9.80 -1.51 -11.40
C ASP A 112 -9.43 -1.19 -9.94
N PRO A 113 -8.71 -2.09 -9.24
CA PRO A 113 -8.25 -1.83 -7.88
C PRO A 113 -7.34 -0.60 -7.76
N GLN A 114 -6.61 -0.20 -8.81
CA GLN A 114 -5.79 1.02 -8.77
C GLN A 114 -6.64 2.29 -8.76
N SER A 115 -7.89 2.19 -9.19
CA SER A 115 -8.82 3.31 -9.30
C SER A 115 -9.74 3.44 -8.08
N THR A 116 -9.68 2.51 -7.12
CA THR A 116 -10.53 2.55 -5.93
C THR A 116 -10.09 3.60 -4.94
N ASP A 117 -11.06 4.28 -4.35
CA ASP A 117 -10.83 5.21 -3.25
C ASP A 117 -10.94 4.52 -1.88
N TRP A 118 -11.20 3.21 -1.85
CA TRP A 118 -11.51 2.43 -0.64
C TRP A 118 -10.44 1.36 -0.42
N TYR A 119 -9.44 1.67 0.42
CA TYR A 119 -8.28 0.81 0.62
C TYR A 119 -7.59 1.01 1.98
N TYR A 120 -6.69 0.09 2.30
CA TYR A 120 -5.89 0.05 3.52
C TYR A 120 -4.42 0.20 3.15
N ILE A 121 -3.69 0.98 3.94
CA ILE A 121 -2.27 1.26 3.80
C ILE A 121 -1.59 0.69 5.03
N PHE A 122 -0.81 -0.36 4.84
CA PHE A 122 0.02 -0.95 5.89
C PHE A 122 1.45 -0.47 5.73
N HIS A 123 2.00 0.14 6.76
CA HIS A 123 3.38 0.62 6.78
C HIS A 123 4.13 0.02 7.96
N TYR A 124 5.18 -0.73 7.65
CA TYR A 124 6.10 -1.32 8.60
C TYR A 124 7.35 -0.45 8.73
N ASP A 125 7.60 0.06 9.93
CA ASP A 125 8.86 0.71 10.29
C ASP A 125 9.30 0.26 11.69
N ARG A 126 10.61 -0.01 11.86
CA ARG A 126 11.25 -0.34 13.14
C ARG A 126 10.56 -1.41 14.01
N GLY A 127 9.84 -2.35 13.41
CA GLY A 127 9.16 -3.43 14.14
C GLY A 127 7.67 -3.19 14.39
N GLU A 128 7.15 -2.04 14.01
CA GLU A 128 5.75 -1.67 14.19
C GLU A 128 5.03 -1.59 12.85
N VAL A 129 3.75 -1.98 12.82
CA VAL A 129 2.87 -1.82 11.67
C VAL A 129 1.80 -0.79 11.99
N THR A 130 1.89 0.34 11.29
CA THR A 130 0.83 1.34 11.25
C THR A 130 -0.15 1.00 10.13
N VAL A 131 -1.41 1.32 10.35
CA VAL A 131 -2.49 1.10 9.38
C VAL A 131 -3.23 2.39 9.20
N ASN A 132 -3.28 2.86 7.96
CA ASN A 132 -4.15 3.97 7.56
C ASN A 132 -5.16 3.45 6.55
N MET A 133 -6.23 4.19 6.37
CA MET A 133 -7.29 3.85 5.43
C MET A 133 -7.51 5.04 4.49
N SER A 134 -8.07 4.75 3.32
CA SER A 134 -8.61 5.75 2.43
C SER A 134 -10.05 5.40 2.13
N VAL A 135 -10.94 6.39 2.24
CA VAL A 135 -12.31 6.31 1.78
C VAL A 135 -12.66 7.63 1.10
N PHE A 136 -13.03 7.58 -0.18
CA PHE A 136 -13.26 8.76 -1.02
C PHE A 136 -12.06 9.70 -1.11
N GLY A 137 -10.83 9.15 -1.06
CA GLY A 137 -9.60 9.94 -1.10
C GLY A 137 -9.26 10.65 0.22
N ASN A 138 -10.10 10.49 1.26
CA ASN A 138 -9.79 11.00 2.59
C ASN A 138 -8.87 10.04 3.32
N TRP A 139 -7.76 10.55 3.82
CA TRP A 139 -6.82 9.79 4.62
C TRP A 139 -7.36 9.65 6.04
N ILE A 140 -7.47 8.41 6.52
CA ILE A 140 -8.18 8.04 7.75
C ILE A 140 -7.23 7.27 8.65
N ASP A 141 -6.98 7.81 9.85
CA ASP A 141 -6.41 7.03 10.95
C ASP A 141 -7.55 6.24 11.60
N PRO A 142 -7.55 4.89 11.57
CA PRO A 142 -8.61 4.08 12.18
C PRO A 142 -8.71 4.20 13.70
N ASN A 143 -7.75 4.84 14.36
CA ASN A 143 -7.76 5.09 15.81
C ASN A 143 -8.35 6.46 16.17
N ASP A 144 -8.56 7.33 15.18
CA ASP A 144 -9.11 8.66 15.40
C ASP A 144 -10.64 8.60 15.53
N ALA A 145 -11.18 9.32 16.50
CA ALA A 145 -12.61 9.35 16.76
C ALA A 145 -13.37 10.14 15.68
N GLU A 146 -12.75 11.17 15.11
CA GLU A 146 -13.37 12.03 14.08
C GLU A 146 -13.50 11.32 12.74
N SER A 147 -12.65 10.32 12.48
CA SER A 147 -12.62 9.56 11.23
C SER A 147 -13.47 8.27 11.27
N LYS A 148 -14.10 7.98 12.42
CA LYS A 148 -14.81 6.71 12.67
C LYS A 148 -15.96 6.44 11.71
N GLU A 149 -16.66 7.48 11.28
CA GLU A 149 -17.75 7.35 10.30
C GLU A 149 -17.21 6.89 8.94
N TYR A 150 -16.05 7.41 8.53
CA TYR A 150 -15.42 7.00 7.28
C TYR A 150 -14.80 5.61 7.38
N SER A 151 -14.12 5.27 8.48
CA SER A 151 -13.55 3.93 8.66
C SER A 151 -14.64 2.85 8.71
N ALA A 152 -15.84 3.16 9.24
CA ALA A 152 -17.00 2.27 9.22
C ALA A 152 -17.56 1.99 7.81
N LEU A 153 -17.20 2.79 6.80
CA LEU A 153 -17.55 2.52 5.40
C LEU A 153 -16.74 1.38 4.81
N LEU A 154 -15.58 1.03 5.37
CA LEU A 154 -14.83 -0.14 4.95
C LEU A 154 -15.45 -1.42 5.50
N SER A 155 -15.16 -2.56 4.86
CA SER A 155 -15.71 -3.87 5.23
C SER A 155 -15.04 -4.44 6.47
N TYR A 156 -13.82 -4.00 6.75
CA TYR A 156 -13.02 -4.44 7.89
C TYR A 156 -12.49 -3.22 8.66
N PRO A 157 -13.37 -2.44 9.31
CA PRO A 157 -12.92 -1.42 10.26
C PRO A 157 -12.15 -2.12 11.39
N LYS A 158 -11.24 -1.40 12.04
CA LYS A 158 -10.48 -1.94 13.18
C LYS A 158 -11.46 -2.52 14.21
N ALA A 159 -11.26 -3.79 14.60
CA ALA A 159 -12.00 -4.38 15.69
C ALA A 159 -11.63 -3.67 17.02
N ASN A 160 -12.64 -3.30 17.81
CA ASN A 160 -12.45 -2.75 19.15
C ASN A 160 -11.77 -3.79 20.06
#